data_AF-A0A2C9C369-F1
#
_entry.id   AF-A0A2C9C369-F1
#
_cell.length_a   1.000
_cell.length_b   1.000
_cell.length_c   1.000
_cell.angle_alpha   90.00
_cell.angle_beta   90.00
_cell.angle_gamma   90.00
#
_symmetry.space_group_name_H-M   'P 1'
#
loop_
_entity.id
_entity.type
_entity.pdbx_description
1 polymer ?
#
loop_
_entity_poly.entity_id
_entity_poly.type
_entity_poly.pdbx_seq_one_letter_code
_entity_poly.pdbx_strand_id
1 'polypeptide(L)'
;MFKVPRKLPISAISTFSTTGSISAQQQPRVFPLQHLNENEKKLVEKVKNFAQSSVKPLVREMDRDARINKQLLKKAFDLKLMGLKIDPKYGGSGVSFFELVLAVEELSKIDPAIALIMHLQNALVAPLIEEFGWRLRTFGSCIWIRCIRNANSRQKRWRPLHSQRIKMGNQ
;
A
#
# COMPACT_ATOMS: atom_id res chain seq x y z
N MET A 1 -22.18 -1.26 30.33
CA MET A 1 -23.57 -1.12 29.81
C MET A 1 -23.96 0.36 29.94
N PHE A 2 -23.67 1.17 28.91
CA PHE A 2 -23.83 2.63 28.94
C PHE A 2 -25.17 2.97 28.26
N LYS A 3 -26.14 3.49 29.01
CA LYS A 3 -27.52 3.74 28.56
C LYS A 3 -27.59 5.14 27.94
N VAL A 4 -27.77 5.21 26.63
CA VAL A 4 -27.94 6.48 25.88
C VAL A 4 -29.37 6.98 26.05
N PRO A 5 -29.62 8.19 26.58
CA PRO A 5 -30.96 8.76 26.61
C PRO A 5 -31.37 9.24 25.21
N ARG A 6 -32.54 8.77 24.74
CA ARG A 6 -33.17 9.20 23.49
C ARG A 6 -34.10 10.38 23.76
N LYS A 7 -34.14 11.29 22.77
CA LYS A 7 -35.10 12.37 22.49
C LYS A 7 -34.71 13.75 23.03
N LEU A 8 -34.39 14.65 22.09
CA LEU A 8 -34.50 16.10 22.26
C LEU A 8 -35.66 16.60 21.35
N PRO A 9 -36.49 17.55 21.82
CA PRO A 9 -37.71 17.99 21.15
C PRO A 9 -37.45 18.90 19.94
N ILE A 10 -38.29 18.78 18.91
CA ILE A 10 -38.16 19.33 17.54
C ILE A 10 -38.61 20.81 17.43
N SER A 11 -38.81 21.54 18.53
CA SER A 11 -39.50 22.85 18.50
C SER A 11 -38.60 24.09 18.55
N ALA A 12 -37.32 24.00 18.17
CA ALA A 12 -36.45 25.17 18.07
C ALA A 12 -35.89 25.35 16.65
N ILE A 13 -36.79 25.42 15.66
CA ILE A 13 -36.46 25.99 14.35
C ILE A 13 -36.62 27.50 14.49
N SER A 14 -35.54 28.16 14.90
CA SER A 14 -35.42 29.61 14.78
C SER A 14 -35.32 29.95 13.29
N THR A 15 -36.32 30.66 12.80
CA THR A 15 -36.35 31.31 11.50
C THR A 15 -35.24 32.36 11.45
N PHE A 16 -34.10 32.01 10.87
CA PHE A 16 -33.04 32.96 10.54
C PHE A 16 -33.21 33.40 9.09
N SER A 17 -33.98 34.47 8.88
CA SER A 17 -33.97 35.22 7.62
C SER A 17 -32.93 36.33 7.76
N THR A 18 -31.83 36.28 7.01
CA THR A 18 -31.08 37.43 6.46
C THR A 18 -30.02 36.91 5.49
N THR A 19 -30.23 37.18 4.21
CA THR A 19 -29.25 37.67 3.23
C THR A 19 -27.78 37.33 3.51
N GLY A 20 -27.38 36.12 3.12
CA GLY A 20 -25.99 35.78 2.89
C GLY A 20 -25.92 35.05 1.58
N SER A 21 -25.22 35.62 0.59
CA SER A 21 -24.81 34.89 -0.60
C SER A 21 -23.92 33.73 -0.15
N ILE A 22 -24.53 32.59 0.14
CA ILE A 22 -23.84 31.32 0.20
C ILE A 22 -23.41 31.08 -1.24
N SER A 23 -22.18 31.49 -1.56
CA SER A 23 -21.47 31.05 -2.74
C SER A 23 -21.73 29.56 -2.87
N ALA A 24 -22.36 29.16 -3.97
CA ALA A 24 -22.61 27.77 -4.29
C ALA A 24 -21.27 27.03 -4.18
N GLN A 25 -21.01 26.39 -3.03
CA GLN A 25 -19.96 25.40 -2.93
C GLN A 25 -20.44 24.27 -3.80
N GLN A 26 -19.93 24.27 -5.03
CA GLN A 26 -20.13 23.27 -6.05
C GLN A 26 -20.05 21.91 -5.37
N GLN A 27 -21.18 21.20 -5.26
CA GLN A 27 -21.13 19.79 -4.86
C GLN A 27 -20.16 19.10 -5.82
N PRO A 28 -19.16 18.34 -5.33
CA PRO A 28 -18.23 17.67 -6.23
C PRO A 28 -19.07 16.80 -7.16
N ARG A 29 -18.91 17.00 -8.47
CA ARG A 29 -19.55 16.16 -9.49
C ARG A 29 -19.14 14.72 -9.17
N VAL A 30 -20.08 13.91 -8.68
CA VAL A 30 -19.78 12.53 -8.28
C VAL A 30 -19.68 11.70 -9.56
N PHE A 31 -18.45 11.42 -9.96
CA PHE A 31 -18.18 10.47 -11.04
C PHE A 31 -18.13 9.04 -10.48
N PRO A 32 -18.43 8.01 -11.28
CA PRO A 32 -18.19 6.63 -10.89
C PRO A 32 -16.71 6.42 -10.53
N LEU A 33 -16.41 5.59 -9.52
CA LEU A 33 -15.03 5.32 -9.08
C LEU A 33 -14.15 4.68 -10.17
N GLN A 34 -14.76 4.12 -11.20
CA GLN A 34 -14.09 3.56 -12.38
C GLN A 34 -13.58 4.64 -13.34
N HIS A 35 -14.05 5.89 -13.20
CA HIS A 35 -13.61 7.01 -14.00
C HIS A 35 -12.29 7.56 -13.46
N LEU A 36 -11.18 7.10 -14.03
CA LEU A 36 -9.84 7.50 -13.63
C LEU A 36 -9.35 8.73 -14.39
N ASN A 37 -8.64 9.60 -13.66
CA ASN A 37 -7.89 10.71 -14.22
C ASN A 37 -6.74 10.20 -15.13
N GLU A 38 -6.23 11.06 -16.00
CA GLU A 38 -5.12 10.68 -16.89
C GLU A 38 -3.85 10.27 -16.12
N ASN A 39 -3.59 10.93 -14.99
CA ASN A 39 -2.42 10.63 -14.15
C ASN A 39 -2.56 9.26 -13.47
N GLU A 40 -3.75 8.95 -12.96
CA GLU A 40 -4.08 7.65 -12.38
C GLU A 40 -3.94 6.52 -13.41
N LYS A 41 -4.44 6.74 -14.64
CA LYS A 41 -4.29 5.80 -15.76
C LYS A 41 -2.81 5.55 -16.09
N LYS A 42 -2.01 6.61 -16.18
CA LYS A 42 -0.55 6.51 -16.44
C LYS A 42 0.16 5.75 -15.32
N LEU A 43 -0.23 5.95 -14.06
CA LEU A 43 0.32 5.21 -12.92
C LEU A 43 0.00 3.72 -13.02
N VAL A 44 -1.28 3.40 -13.25
CA VAL A 44 -1.76 2.01 -13.46
C VAL A 44 -0.97 1.32 -14.57
N GLU A 45 -0.79 1.99 -15.71
CA GLU A 45 -0.04 1.43 -16.84
C GLU A 45 1.44 1.17 -16.49
N LYS A 46 2.10 2.12 -15.80
CA LYS A 46 3.48 1.95 -15.34
C LYS A 46 3.62 0.74 -14.40
N VAL A 47 2.71 0.62 -13.43
CA VAL A 47 2.74 -0.49 -12.46
C VAL A 47 2.46 -1.82 -13.15
N LYS A 48 1.48 -1.85 -14.07
CA LYS A 48 1.16 -3.02 -14.88
C LYS A 48 2.37 -3.49 -15.70
N ASN A 49 3.08 -2.56 -16.35
CA ASN A 49 4.28 -2.88 -17.13
C ASN A 49 5.40 -3.42 -16.24
N PHE A 50 5.62 -2.85 -15.05
CA PHE A 50 6.57 -3.38 -14.08
C PHE A 50 6.19 -4.79 -13.61
N ALA A 51 4.91 -5.00 -13.28
CA ALA A 51 4.40 -6.28 -12.82
C ALA A 51 4.56 -7.37 -13.90
N GLN A 52 4.23 -7.06 -15.15
CA GLN A 52 4.33 -8.02 -16.25
C GLN A 52 5.78 -8.33 -16.66
N SER A 53 6.64 -7.32 -16.72
CA SER A 53 8.03 -7.48 -17.19
C SER A 53 8.96 -8.08 -16.14
N SER A 54 8.83 -7.64 -14.88
CA SER A 54 9.81 -7.94 -13.83
C SER A 54 9.28 -8.91 -12.78
N VAL A 55 8.00 -8.81 -12.41
CA VAL A 55 7.42 -9.63 -11.33
C VAL A 55 6.98 -10.99 -11.86
N LYS A 56 6.16 -11.01 -12.92
CA LYS A 56 5.57 -12.23 -13.52
C LYS A 56 6.53 -13.40 -13.76
N PRO A 57 7.75 -13.22 -14.33
CA PRO A 57 8.65 -14.35 -14.55
C PRO A 57 9.21 -14.96 -13.25
N LEU A 58 9.28 -14.19 -12.17
CA LEU A 58 9.89 -14.59 -10.91
C LEU A 58 8.90 -15.19 -9.90
N VAL A 59 7.59 -14.97 -10.09
CA VAL A 59 6.55 -15.34 -9.10
C VAL A 59 6.62 -16.81 -8.67
N ARG A 60 6.75 -17.73 -9.63
CA ARG A 60 6.76 -19.18 -9.35
C ARG A 60 7.96 -19.60 -8.49
N GLU A 61 9.13 -19.01 -8.73
CA GLU A 61 10.33 -19.27 -7.94
C GLU A 61 10.20 -18.66 -6.54
N MET A 62 9.75 -17.40 -6.47
CA MET A 62 9.59 -16.67 -5.22
C MET A 62 8.56 -17.34 -4.30
N ASP A 63 7.46 -17.84 -4.84
CA ASP A 63 6.44 -18.58 -4.09
C ASP A 63 6.98 -19.92 -3.58
N ARG A 64 7.60 -20.71 -4.46
CA ARG A 64 8.20 -22.01 -4.09
C ARG A 64 9.25 -21.87 -3.00
N ASP A 65 10.13 -20.89 -3.13
CA ASP A 65 11.19 -20.66 -2.16
C ASP A 65 10.73 -19.83 -0.95
N ALA A 66 9.52 -19.29 -1.03
CA ALA A 66 8.91 -18.28 -0.17
C ALA A 66 9.75 -16.99 -0.06
N ARG A 67 10.74 -16.78 -0.93
CA ARG A 67 11.71 -15.67 -0.82
C ARG A 67 11.47 -14.61 -1.87
N ILE A 68 11.57 -13.37 -1.42
CA ILE A 68 11.49 -12.22 -2.30
C ILE A 68 12.87 -11.93 -2.88
N ASN A 69 12.92 -11.81 -4.21
CA ASN A 69 14.13 -11.47 -4.92
C ASN A 69 14.56 -10.02 -4.59
N LYS A 70 15.77 -9.86 -4.07
CA LYS A 70 16.34 -8.55 -3.70
C LYS A 70 16.52 -7.62 -4.90
N GLN A 71 16.83 -8.17 -6.07
CA GLN A 71 17.00 -7.37 -7.29
C GLN A 71 15.66 -6.78 -7.75
N LEU A 72 14.57 -7.54 -7.59
CA LEU A 72 13.23 -7.06 -7.89
C LEU A 72 12.82 -5.91 -6.97
N LEU A 73 13.14 -6.04 -5.67
CA LEU A 73 12.93 -4.97 -4.71
C LEU A 73 13.73 -3.72 -5.07
N LYS A 74 14.99 -3.87 -5.49
CA LYS A 74 15.82 -2.74 -5.95
C LYS A 74 15.20 -2.04 -7.16
N LYS A 75 14.72 -2.79 -8.15
CA LYS A 75 14.00 -2.22 -9.31
C LYS A 75 12.74 -1.44 -8.88
N ALA A 76 12.01 -1.93 -7.88
CA ALA A 76 10.84 -1.22 -7.35
C ALA A 76 11.22 0.11 -6.65
N PHE A 77 12.40 0.17 -6.01
CA PHE A 77 12.97 1.42 -5.48
C PHE A 77 13.39 2.38 -6.60
N ASP A 78 14.06 1.87 -7.64
CA ASP A 78 14.49 2.68 -8.78
C ASP A 78 13.30 3.31 -9.52
N LEU A 79 12.16 2.60 -9.57
CA LEU A 79 10.89 3.09 -10.11
C LEU A 79 10.08 3.99 -9.14
N LYS A 80 10.62 4.27 -7.95
CA LYS A 80 9.97 5.06 -6.88
C LYS A 80 8.63 4.52 -6.36
N LEU A 81 8.31 3.25 -6.63
CA LEU A 81 7.06 2.62 -6.17
C LEU A 81 7.00 2.48 -4.63
N MET A 82 8.17 2.45 -3.97
CA MET A 82 8.29 2.32 -2.51
C MET A 82 8.18 3.65 -1.74
N GLY A 83 8.07 4.78 -2.46
CA GLY A 83 8.00 6.13 -1.88
C GLY A 83 6.90 6.98 -2.51
N LEU A 84 5.80 6.33 -2.91
CA LEU A 84 4.69 6.95 -3.62
C LEU A 84 4.03 8.03 -2.75
N LYS A 85 3.70 7.70 -1.50
CA LYS A 85 2.97 8.59 -0.57
C LYS A 85 3.87 9.61 0.14
N ILE A 86 5.18 9.44 0.06
CA ILE A 86 6.14 10.30 0.77
C ILE A 86 6.08 11.71 0.17
N ASP A 87 6.14 12.73 1.04
CA ASP A 87 6.17 14.12 0.60
C ASP A 87 7.36 14.38 -0.36
N PRO A 88 7.16 15.13 -1.47
CA PRO A 88 8.23 15.49 -2.40
C PRO A 88 9.47 16.10 -1.75
N LYS A 89 9.32 16.80 -0.61
CA LYS A 89 10.41 17.35 0.20
C LYS A 89 11.41 16.27 0.67
N TYR A 90 10.94 15.04 0.85
CA TYR A 90 11.76 13.90 1.26
C TYR A 90 12.11 12.97 0.08
N GLY A 91 11.89 13.41 -1.16
CA GLY A 91 12.21 12.66 -2.38
C GLY A 91 11.14 11.66 -2.81
N GLY A 92 9.93 11.75 -2.24
CA GLY A 92 8.77 10.95 -2.63
C GLY A 92 8.04 11.47 -3.87
N SER A 93 7.01 10.74 -4.31
CA SER A 93 6.16 11.15 -5.43
C SER A 93 4.93 11.96 -5.01
N GLY A 94 4.61 12.05 -3.71
CA GLY A 94 3.47 12.81 -3.21
C GLY A 94 2.11 12.40 -3.81
N VAL A 95 1.93 11.13 -4.19
CA VAL A 95 0.68 10.66 -4.80
C VAL A 95 -0.44 10.54 -3.77
N SER A 96 -1.67 10.67 -4.23
CA SER A 96 -2.86 10.51 -3.41
C SER A 96 -3.01 9.08 -2.87
N PHE A 97 -3.78 8.92 -1.80
CA PHE A 97 -4.08 7.59 -1.26
C PHE A 97 -4.82 6.70 -2.27
N PHE A 98 -5.67 7.29 -3.12
CA PHE A 98 -6.38 6.56 -4.16
C PHE A 98 -5.44 6.01 -5.23
N GLU A 99 -4.47 6.80 -5.69
CA GLU A 99 -3.42 6.36 -6.61
C GLU A 99 -2.57 5.21 -6.04
N LEU A 100 -2.29 5.22 -4.73
CA LEU A 100 -1.63 4.11 -4.06
C LEU A 100 -2.48 2.82 -4.10
N VAL A 101 -3.79 2.92 -3.87
CA VAL A 101 -4.70 1.76 -3.93
C VAL A 101 -4.73 1.17 -5.34
N LEU A 102 -4.82 2.01 -6.37
CA LEU A 102 -4.78 1.56 -7.77
C LEU A 102 -3.47 0.82 -8.10
N ALA A 103 -2.33 1.35 -7.64
CA ALA A 103 -1.04 0.69 -7.83
C ALA A 103 -0.99 -0.69 -7.14
N VAL A 104 -1.53 -0.80 -5.92
CA VAL A 104 -1.58 -2.06 -5.18
C VAL A 104 -2.51 -3.06 -5.85
N GLU A 105 -3.67 -2.62 -6.34
CA GLU A 105 -4.62 -3.45 -7.07
C GLU A 105 -3.97 -4.08 -8.31
N GLU A 106 -3.31 -3.27 -9.14
CA GLU A 106 -2.67 -3.76 -10.36
C GLU A 106 -1.52 -4.75 -10.08
N LEU A 107 -0.73 -4.48 -9.05
CA LEU A 107 0.38 -5.36 -8.68
C LEU A 107 -0.12 -6.69 -8.09
N SER A 108 -1.23 -6.64 -7.33
CA SER A 108 -1.86 -7.80 -6.70
C SER A 108 -2.43 -8.79 -7.72
N LYS A 109 -2.74 -8.35 -8.94
CA LYS A 109 -3.18 -9.25 -10.04
C LYS A 109 -2.12 -10.27 -10.43
N ILE A 110 -0.84 -10.00 -10.14
CA ILE A 110 0.29 -10.87 -10.50
C ILE A 110 0.90 -11.51 -9.26
N ASP A 111 1.22 -10.72 -8.24
CA ASP A 111 1.78 -11.24 -6.98
C ASP A 111 1.31 -10.38 -5.78
N PRO A 112 0.39 -10.88 -4.95
CA PRO A 112 -0.12 -10.15 -3.80
C PRO A 112 0.93 -9.99 -2.68
N ALA A 113 1.96 -10.84 -2.60
CA ALA A 113 2.96 -10.76 -1.53
C ALA A 113 3.83 -9.50 -1.68
N ILE A 114 4.24 -9.19 -2.92
CA ILE A 114 5.01 -7.97 -3.22
C ILE A 114 4.12 -6.73 -3.11
N ALA A 115 2.87 -6.82 -3.57
CA ALA A 115 1.91 -5.73 -3.44
C ALA A 115 1.70 -5.32 -1.98
N LEU A 116 1.58 -6.29 -1.06
CA LEU A 116 1.50 -6.05 0.38
C LEU A 116 2.73 -5.32 0.93
N ILE A 117 3.94 -5.69 0.50
CA ILE A 117 5.16 -5.04 1.00
C ILE A 117 5.25 -3.58 0.54
N MET A 118 4.93 -3.33 -0.72
CA MET A 118 4.82 -1.97 -1.25
C MET A 118 3.74 -1.18 -0.49
N HIS A 119 2.58 -1.79 -0.22
CA HIS A 119 1.51 -1.16 0.52
C HIS A 119 1.91 -0.82 1.95
N LEU A 120 2.49 -1.77 2.70
CA LEU A 120 2.92 -1.55 4.08
C LEU A 120 3.98 -0.43 4.18
N GLN A 121 4.91 -0.37 3.23
CA GLN A 121 5.90 0.70 3.20
C GLN A 121 5.27 2.08 3.03
N ASN A 122 4.32 2.21 2.11
CA ASN A 122 3.70 3.50 1.77
C ASN A 122 2.54 3.91 2.70
N ALA A 123 1.74 2.94 3.16
CA ALA A 123 0.54 3.19 3.94
C ALA A 123 0.78 3.20 5.46
N LEU A 124 1.80 2.48 5.94
CA LEU A 124 2.12 2.43 7.37
C LEU A 124 3.47 3.08 7.65
N VAL A 125 4.55 2.58 7.06
CA VAL A 125 5.91 2.97 7.49
C VAL A 125 6.19 4.44 7.20
N ALA A 126 5.91 4.91 5.99
CA ALA A 126 6.08 6.30 5.60
C ALA A 126 5.30 7.29 6.49
N PRO A 127 3.96 7.19 6.64
CA PRO A 127 3.21 8.14 7.46
C PRO A 127 3.56 8.05 8.95
N LEU A 128 3.85 6.85 9.47
CA LEU A 128 4.30 6.71 10.87
C LEU A 128 5.64 7.41 11.11
N ILE A 129 6.55 7.39 10.13
CA ILE A 129 7.82 8.11 10.25
C ILE A 129 7.59 9.62 10.13
N GLU A 130 6.69 10.07 9.26
CA GLU A 130 6.36 11.50 9.15
C GLU A 130 5.73 12.03 10.44
N GLU A 131 4.83 11.27 11.06
CA GLU A 131 4.13 11.66 12.29
C GLU A 131 5.04 11.58 13.54
N PHE A 132 5.88 10.55 13.66
CA PHE A 132 6.67 10.27 14.87
C PHE A 132 8.19 10.48 14.69
N GLY A 133 8.61 11.29 13.70
CA GLY A 133 9.92 11.37 13.03
C GLY A 133 11.25 11.43 13.82
N TRP A 134 11.23 11.39 15.15
CA TRP A 134 12.43 11.29 15.99
C TRP A 134 12.44 10.07 16.92
N ARG A 135 11.28 9.46 17.23
CA ARG A 135 11.20 8.28 18.12
C ARG A 135 11.36 6.96 17.39
N LEU A 136 11.00 6.92 16.10
CA LEU A 136 11.08 5.73 15.25
C LEU A 136 12.27 5.74 14.27
N ARG A 137 13.10 6.78 14.22
CA ARG A 137 14.22 6.85 13.26
C ARG A 137 15.24 5.72 13.46
N THR A 138 15.44 5.29 14.71
CA THR A 138 16.21 4.11 15.10
C THR A 138 15.44 2.80 14.94
N PHE A 139 14.10 2.83 14.99
CA PHE A 139 13.25 1.64 14.93
C PHE A 139 12.85 1.24 13.51
N GLY A 140 12.46 2.17 12.64
CA GLY A 140 11.83 1.90 11.33
C GLY A 140 12.78 1.31 10.27
N SER A 141 13.97 1.91 10.07
CA SER A 141 14.98 1.36 9.14
C SER A 141 15.52 0.02 9.63
N CYS A 142 15.66 -0.13 10.96
CA CYS A 142 16.13 -1.37 11.56
C CYS A 142 15.05 -2.47 11.52
N ILE A 143 13.81 -2.23 11.96
CA ILE A 143 12.76 -3.26 11.98
C ILE A 143 12.42 -3.73 10.57
N TRP A 144 12.34 -2.86 9.56
CA TRP A 144 11.87 -3.31 8.25
C TRP A 144 12.93 -4.15 7.52
N ILE A 145 14.18 -3.65 7.44
CA ILE A 145 15.30 -4.42 6.87
C ILE A 145 15.58 -5.66 7.72
N ARG A 146 15.52 -5.57 9.06
CA ARG A 146 15.68 -6.72 9.96
C ARG A 146 14.51 -7.69 9.83
N CYS A 147 13.27 -7.27 9.64
CA CYS A 147 12.10 -8.14 9.46
C CYS A 147 12.15 -8.84 8.11
N ILE A 148 12.54 -8.17 7.03
CA ILE A 148 12.76 -8.82 5.74
C ILE A 148 13.94 -9.81 5.83
N ARG A 149 15.04 -9.42 6.48
CA ARG A 149 16.21 -10.29 6.68
C ARG A 149 15.91 -11.46 7.62
N ASN A 150 15.07 -11.23 8.64
CA ASN A 150 14.64 -12.22 9.62
C ASN A 150 13.59 -13.17 9.03
N ALA A 151 12.64 -12.68 8.24
CA ALA A 151 11.68 -13.48 7.49
C ALA A 151 12.40 -14.44 6.52
N ASN A 152 13.39 -13.92 5.76
CA ASN A 152 14.25 -14.74 4.92
C ASN A 152 15.08 -15.77 5.72
N SER A 153 15.48 -15.46 6.96
CA SER A 153 16.23 -16.38 7.82
C SER A 153 15.35 -17.41 8.53
N ARG A 154 14.13 -17.06 8.93
CA ARG A 154 13.14 -17.99 9.51
C ARG A 154 12.64 -18.95 8.46
N GLN A 155 12.47 -18.53 7.21
CA GLN A 155 12.18 -19.45 6.11
C GLN A 155 13.28 -20.48 5.84
N LYS A 156 14.56 -20.13 6.04
CA LYS A 156 15.65 -21.13 6.02
C LYS A 156 15.46 -22.17 7.13
N ARG A 157 15.04 -21.73 8.33
CA ARG A 157 14.77 -22.59 9.48
C ARG A 157 13.52 -23.46 9.31
N TRP A 158 12.51 -23.03 8.55
CA TRP A 158 11.30 -23.80 8.20
C TRP A 158 11.48 -24.79 7.04
N ARG A 159 12.67 -24.90 6.43
CA ARG A 159 13.02 -26.00 5.50
C ARG A 159 13.54 -27.25 6.23
N PRO A 160 12.70 -28.00 6.98
CA PRO A 160 13.07 -29.41 7.18
C PRO A 160 11.95 -30.45 6.96
N LEU A 161 10.85 -30.20 6.23
CA LEU A 161 9.85 -31.27 6.00
C LEU A 161 9.31 -31.44 4.56
N HIS A 162 9.22 -30.40 3.73
CA HIS A 162 8.63 -30.56 2.38
C HIS A 162 9.62 -31.00 1.28
N SER A 163 10.93 -30.78 1.46
CA SER A 163 11.93 -31.12 0.42
C SER A 163 12.39 -32.59 0.44
N GLN A 164 12.09 -33.35 1.49
CA GLN A 164 12.47 -34.77 1.55
C GLN A 164 11.42 -35.70 0.91
N ARG A 165 10.16 -35.26 0.73
CA ARG A 165 9.11 -36.11 0.14
C ARG A 165 9.20 -36.23 -1.40
N ILE A 166 9.86 -35.29 -2.09
CA ILE A 166 9.99 -35.31 -3.56
C ILE A 166 11.17 -36.19 -4.03
N LYS A 167 12.11 -36.56 -3.15
CA LYS A 167 13.25 -37.42 -3.50
C LYS A 167 13.01 -38.94 -3.30
N MET A 168 11.82 -39.38 -2.87
CA MET A 168 11.49 -40.79 -2.66
C MET A 168 10.44 -41.35 -3.66
N GLY A 169 10.31 -40.74 -4.84
CA GLY A 169 9.33 -41.13 -5.86
C GLY A 169 9.93 -41.35 -7.24
N ASN A 170 11.19 -41.77 -7.32
CA ASN A 170 11.80 -42.23 -8.57
C ASN A 170 12.95 -43.20 -8.26
N GLN A 171 12.59 -44.39 -7.78
CA GLN A 171 13.32 -45.65 -7.94
C GLN A 171 12.28 -46.74 -8.18
#